data_AF-A0A348WIN7-F1
#
_entry.id   AF-A0A348WIN7-F1
#
_cell.length_a   1.000
_cell.length_b   1.000
_cell.length_c   1.000
_cell.angle_alpha   90.00
_cell.angle_beta   90.00
_cell.angle_gamma   90.00
#
_symmetry.space_group_name_H-M   'P 1'
#
loop_
_entity.id
_entity.type
_entity.pdbx_description
1 polymer ?
#
loop_
_entity_poly.entity_id
_entity_poly.type
_entity_poly.pdbx_seq_one_letter_code
_entity_poly.pdbx_strand_id
1 'polypeptide(L)'
;ATVAEFLLTHPQHRHIIRRVQITGDHPYAEIRDNTIDAGMMPIDMLRAKLSFFGACHFDPRSDRWLRITMFQHAPFPEELSEGNADDWTYPMLDGSTVDGATDAEDMA
;
A
#
# COMPACT_ATOMS: atom_id res chain seq x y z
N ALA A 1 -0.76 12.91 35.56
CA ALA A 1 0.48 12.27 35.13
C ALA A 1 0.57 12.32 33.61
N THR A 2 1.68 12.81 33.05
CA THR A 2 1.90 12.85 31.60
C THR A 2 2.66 11.60 31.11
N VAL A 3 2.60 11.31 29.81
CA VAL A 3 3.43 10.27 29.18
C VAL A 3 4.93 10.54 29.38
N ALA A 4 5.32 11.82 29.39
CA ALA A 4 6.70 12.23 29.65
C ALA A 4 7.14 11.88 31.08
N GLU A 5 6.32 12.20 32.08
CA GLU A 5 6.58 11.82 33.49
C GLU A 5 6.69 10.31 33.66
N PHE A 6 5.82 9.54 33.01
CA PHE A 6 5.89 8.08 33.04
C PHE A 6 7.20 7.53 32.49
N LEU A 7 7.68 8.08 31.36
CA LEU A 7 8.91 7.64 30.71
C LEU A 7 10.18 8.02 31.47
N LEU A 8 10.15 9.06 32.32
CA LEU A 8 11.27 9.38 33.21
C LEU A 8 11.50 8.25 34.23
N THR A 9 10.43 7.62 34.73
CA THR A 9 10.52 6.50 35.68
C THR A 9 10.69 5.15 34.98
N HIS A 10 10.13 4.98 33.76
CA HIS A 10 10.12 3.70 33.03
C HIS A 10 10.63 3.81 31.58
N PRO A 11 11.92 4.14 31.36
CA PRO A 11 12.47 4.38 30.02
C PRO A 11 12.42 3.16 29.08
N GLN A 12 12.33 1.93 29.62
CA GLN A 12 12.20 0.69 28.84
C GLN A 12 10.97 0.67 27.92
N HIS A 13 9.93 1.44 28.25
CA HIS A 13 8.70 1.48 27.46
C HIS A 13 8.73 2.49 26.31
N ARG A 14 9.82 3.25 26.12
CA ARG A 14 9.92 4.31 25.10
C ARG A 14 9.56 3.85 23.68
N HIS A 15 9.93 2.62 23.30
CA HIS A 15 9.68 2.09 21.96
C HIS A 15 8.20 1.74 21.75
N ILE A 16 7.56 1.19 22.78
CA ILE A 16 6.13 0.86 22.77
C ILE A 16 5.32 2.15 22.68
N ILE A 17 5.65 3.14 23.51
CA ILE A 17 4.94 4.43 23.53
C ILE A 17 5.11 5.17 22.21
N ARG A 18 6.33 5.22 21.65
CA ARG A 18 6.56 5.82 20.33
C ARG A 18 5.70 5.17 19.26
N ARG A 19 5.59 3.83 19.27
CA ARG A 19 4.74 3.09 18.32
C ARG A 19 3.26 3.47 18.47
N VAL A 20 2.74 3.52 19.70
CA VAL A 20 1.34 3.94 19.99
C VAL A 20 1.07 5.37 19.52
N GLN A 21 2.04 6.27 19.69
CA GLN A 21 1.92 7.65 19.22
C GLN A 21 1.88 7.71 17.68
N ILE A 22 2.77 6.98 16.99
CA ILE A 22 2.79 6.90 15.52
C ILE A 22 1.46 6.39 14.96
N THR A 23 0.89 5.34 15.58
CA THR A 23 -0.35 4.72 15.08
C THR A 23 -1.60 5.54 15.37
N GLY A 24 -1.51 6.56 16.22
CA GLY A 24 -2.56 7.54 16.45
C GLY A 24 -2.79 8.45 15.23
N ASP A 25 -1.71 8.86 14.56
CA ASP A 25 -1.76 9.79 13.43
C ASP A 25 -1.72 9.07 12.06
N HIS A 26 -1.27 7.82 12.03
CA HIS A 26 -1.06 7.05 10.80
C HIS A 26 -1.77 5.69 10.85
N PRO A 27 -3.00 5.59 10.31
CA PRO A 27 -3.80 4.36 10.35
C PRO A 27 -3.14 3.13 9.71
N TYR A 28 -2.24 3.35 8.75
CA TYR A 28 -1.51 2.30 8.02
C TYR A 28 -0.04 2.15 8.45
N ALA A 29 0.37 2.72 9.59
CA ALA A 29 1.75 2.61 10.08
C ALA A 29 2.14 1.20 10.58
N GLU A 30 1.17 0.32 10.76
CA GLU A 30 1.40 -1.07 11.16
C GLU A 30 0.32 -2.00 10.61
N ILE A 31 0.62 -3.30 10.62
CA ILE A 31 -0.36 -4.34 10.35
C ILE A 31 -1.38 -4.36 11.49
N ARG A 32 -2.65 -4.15 11.17
CA ARG A 32 -3.78 -4.13 12.14
C ARG A 32 -4.57 -5.44 12.13
N ASP A 33 -3.88 -6.57 12.03
CA ASP A 33 -4.48 -7.90 11.96
C ASP A 33 -3.93 -8.82 13.04
N ASN A 34 -4.75 -9.77 13.50
CA ASN A 34 -4.34 -10.78 14.47
C ASN A 34 -3.64 -11.94 13.77
N THR A 35 -2.31 -11.86 13.67
CA THR A 35 -1.49 -12.85 12.96
C THR A 35 -1.38 -14.22 13.64
N ILE A 36 -2.03 -14.43 14.78
CA ILE A 36 -2.12 -15.74 15.44
C ILE A 36 -3.56 -16.26 15.51
N ASP A 37 -4.51 -15.54 14.93
CA ASP A 37 -5.90 -15.98 14.86
C ASP A 37 -6.04 -17.24 13.99
N ALA A 38 -6.93 -18.15 14.37
CA ALA A 38 -7.17 -19.38 13.62
C ALA A 38 -7.83 -19.12 12.24
N GLY A 39 -8.54 -18.00 12.09
CA GLY A 39 -9.13 -17.56 10.83
C GLY A 39 -8.25 -16.63 10.01
N MET A 40 -7.03 -16.31 10.46
CA MET A 40 -6.11 -15.46 9.72
C MET A 40 -5.76 -16.09 8.37
N MET A 41 -5.84 -15.28 7.31
CA MET A 41 -5.55 -15.68 5.95
C MET A 41 -4.16 -15.15 5.54
N PRO A 42 -3.13 -16.00 5.38
CA PRO A 42 -1.77 -15.54 5.04
C PRO A 42 -1.69 -14.74 3.74
N ILE A 43 -2.64 -14.98 2.83
CA ILE A 43 -2.77 -14.26 1.56
C ILE A 43 -2.99 -12.75 1.75
N ASP A 44 -3.62 -12.29 2.84
CA ASP A 44 -3.87 -10.86 3.05
C ASP A 44 -2.58 -10.09 3.37
N MET A 45 -1.68 -10.70 4.14
CA MET A 45 -0.33 -10.17 4.34
C MET A 45 0.48 -10.13 3.04
N LEU A 46 0.35 -11.17 2.22
CA LEU A 46 1.04 -11.25 0.94
C LEU A 46 0.52 -10.17 -0.02
N ARG A 47 -0.80 -9.95 -0.08
CA ARG A 47 -1.42 -8.86 -0.85
C ARG A 47 -0.91 -7.50 -0.42
N ALA A 48 -0.91 -7.22 0.89
CA ALA A 48 -0.39 -5.96 1.43
C ALA A 48 1.08 -5.74 1.08
N LYS A 49 1.92 -6.78 1.18
CA LYS A 49 3.33 -6.68 0.78
C LYS A 49 3.49 -6.39 -0.71
N LEU A 50 2.74 -7.08 -1.56
CA LEU A 50 2.86 -6.98 -3.01
C LEU A 50 2.35 -5.64 -3.56
N SER A 51 1.37 -5.00 -2.91
CA SER A 51 0.91 -3.67 -3.33
C SER A 51 2.01 -2.60 -3.28
N PHE A 52 2.99 -2.73 -2.39
CA PHE A 52 4.17 -1.84 -2.36
C PHE A 52 5.14 -2.07 -3.53
N PHE A 53 5.06 -3.21 -4.21
CA PHE A 53 5.94 -3.55 -5.33
C PHE A 53 5.30 -3.30 -6.70
N GLY A 54 4.16 -2.60 -6.76
CA GLY A 54 3.46 -2.34 -8.02
C GLY A 54 2.56 -3.49 -8.47
N ALA A 55 2.18 -4.39 -7.57
CA ALA A 55 1.15 -5.38 -7.86
C ALA A 55 -0.24 -4.74 -7.83
N CYS A 56 -0.98 -4.97 -8.91
CA CYS A 56 -2.37 -4.60 -9.12
C CYS A 56 -3.21 -5.88 -9.36
N HIS A 57 -4.53 -5.74 -9.34
CA HIS A 57 -5.50 -6.82 -9.64
C HIS A 57 -5.20 -8.16 -8.93
N PHE A 58 -5.62 -8.26 -7.67
CA PHE A 58 -5.39 -9.44 -6.83
C PHE A 58 -6.50 -10.49 -7.03
N ASP A 59 -6.18 -11.60 -7.68
CA ASP A 59 -7.09 -12.74 -7.90
C ASP A 59 -6.68 -13.92 -6.97
N PRO A 60 -7.36 -14.11 -5.82
CA PRO A 60 -7.03 -15.20 -4.90
C PRO A 60 -7.41 -16.54 -5.51
N ARG A 61 -6.48 -17.49 -5.47
CA ARG A 61 -6.64 -18.82 -6.06
C ARG A 61 -6.69 -19.93 -5.00
N SER A 62 -6.12 -19.67 -3.84
CA SER A 62 -6.28 -20.45 -2.60
C SER A 62 -5.97 -19.57 -1.38
N ASP A 63 -5.90 -20.16 -0.19
CA ASP A 63 -5.49 -19.49 1.05
C ASP A 63 -4.01 -19.05 1.08
N ARG A 64 -3.19 -19.56 0.16
CA ARG A 64 -1.75 -19.29 0.06
C ARG A 64 -1.26 -18.97 -1.35
N TRP A 65 -2.15 -18.99 -2.34
CA TRP A 65 -1.79 -18.70 -3.73
C TRP A 65 -2.66 -17.57 -4.27
N LEU A 66 -2.01 -16.54 -4.81
CA LEU A 66 -2.67 -15.46 -5.53
C LEU A 66 -2.06 -15.28 -6.91
N ARG A 67 -2.88 -14.84 -7.84
CA ARG A 67 -2.45 -14.29 -9.12
C ARG A 67 -2.52 -12.77 -9.04
N ILE A 68 -1.51 -12.10 -9.59
CA ILE A 68 -1.40 -10.64 -9.66
C ILE A 68 -1.05 -10.20 -11.07
N THR A 69 -1.31 -8.92 -11.34
CA THR A 69 -0.73 -8.19 -12.47
C THR A 69 0.27 -7.19 -11.92
N MET A 70 1.48 -7.13 -12.45
CA MET A 70 2.47 -6.12 -12.05
C MET A 70 2.39 -4.93 -12.99
N PHE A 71 2.56 -3.71 -12.47
CA PHE A 71 2.74 -2.48 -13.25
C PHE A 71 1.61 -2.21 -14.26
N GLN A 72 0.37 -2.54 -13.88
CA GLN A 72 -0.78 -2.33 -14.74
C GLN A 72 -0.96 -0.83 -15.01
N HIS A 73 -0.91 -0.40 -16.28
CA HIS A 73 -0.97 1.00 -16.70
C HIS A 73 0.26 1.85 -16.35
N ALA A 74 1.34 1.25 -15.83
CA ALA A 74 2.58 1.99 -15.65
C ALA A 74 3.16 2.39 -17.02
N PRO A 75 3.71 3.61 -17.16
CA PRO A 75 4.39 4.03 -18.38
C PRO A 75 5.63 3.18 -18.65
N PHE A 76 5.97 3.04 -19.93
CA PHE A 76 7.24 2.46 -20.35
C PHE A 76 8.41 3.37 -19.97
N PRO A 77 9.64 2.84 -19.87
CA PRO A 77 10.82 3.62 -19.50
C PRO A 77 11.03 4.89 -20.35
N GLU A 78 10.68 4.83 -21.64
CA GLU A 78 10.80 5.94 -22.58
C GLU A 78 9.75 7.04 -22.31
N GLU A 79 8.56 6.66 -21.85
CA GLU A 79 7.42 7.54 -21.57
C GLU A 79 7.56 8.26 -20.21
N LEU A 80 8.48 7.81 -19.34
CA LEU A 80 8.70 8.42 -18.01
C LEU A 80 9.05 9.91 -18.06
N SER A 81 9.57 10.40 -19.19
CA SER A 81 9.91 11.81 -19.37
C SER A 81 8.75 12.70 -19.83
N GLU A 82 7.61 12.10 -20.18
CA GLU A 82 6.51 12.76 -20.88
C GLU A 82 5.47 13.38 -19.93
N GLY A 83 5.50 13.04 -18.63
CA GLY A 83 4.55 13.57 -17.66
C GLY A 83 4.73 13.06 -16.24
N ASN A 84 3.74 13.31 -15.39
CA ASN A 84 3.71 12.74 -14.03
C ASN A 84 3.32 11.26 -14.10
N ALA A 85 4.29 10.38 -13.85
CA ALA A 85 4.07 8.95 -13.80
C ALA A 85 3.52 8.46 -12.45
N ASP A 86 3.65 9.23 -11.36
CA ASP A 86 3.46 8.70 -9.99
C ASP A 86 2.04 8.19 -9.70
N ASP A 87 1.05 8.67 -10.44
CA ASP A 87 -0.37 8.35 -10.22
C ASP A 87 -0.85 7.11 -11.00
N TRP A 88 0.03 6.43 -11.76
CA TRP A 88 -0.34 5.30 -12.63
C TRP A 88 -1.10 4.16 -11.92
N THR A 89 -0.91 4.01 -10.61
CA THR A 89 -1.52 2.96 -9.79
C THR A 89 -2.95 3.28 -9.33
N TYR A 90 -3.37 4.54 -9.43
CA TYR A 90 -4.69 4.99 -8.96
C TYR A 90 -5.72 4.96 -10.09
N PRO A 91 -6.99 4.64 -9.79
CA PRO A 91 -8.06 4.78 -10.76
C PRO A 91 -8.23 6.26 -11.14
N MET A 92 -8.47 6.50 -12.42
CA MET A 92 -8.84 7.80 -12.94
C MET A 92 -10.14 8.26 -12.27
N LEU A 93 -10.09 9.39 -11.57
CA LEU A 93 -11.30 10.03 -11.07
C LEU A 93 -11.96 10.78 -12.22
N ASP A 94 -13.29 10.74 -12.28
CA ASP A 94 -14.07 11.44 -13.27
C ASP A 94 -13.75 12.95 -13.26
N GLY A 95 -13.03 13.39 -14.30
CA GLY A 95 -12.62 14.79 -14.47
C GLY A 95 -11.12 15.07 -14.41
N SER A 96 -10.26 14.08 -14.11
CA SER A 96 -8.81 14.23 -14.31
C SER A 96 -8.45 13.92 -15.77
N THR A 97 -8.18 14.95 -16.57
CA THR A 97 -7.56 14.78 -17.89
C THR A 97 -6.11 14.35 -17.67
N VAL A 98 -5.74 13.15 -18.14
CA VAL A 98 -4.33 12.80 -18.32
C VAL A 98 -3.85 13.59 -19.52
N ASP A 99 -3.06 14.64 -19.27
CA ASP A 99 -2.22 15.21 -20.31
C ASP A 99 -1.25 14.11 -20.76
N GLY A 100 -1.51 13.51 -21.92
CA GLY A 100 -0.58 12.58 -22.58
C GLY A 100 -1.17 11.34 -23.24
N ALA A 101 -2.41 10.94 -22.97
CA ALA A 101 -3.00 9.77 -23.63
C ALA A 101 -3.50 10.12 -25.04
N THR A 102 -2.56 10.26 -25.98
CA THR A 102 -2.89 10.30 -27.41
C THR A 102 -3.09 8.87 -27.89
N ASP A 103 -4.33 8.55 -28.23
CA ASP A 103 -4.79 7.59 -29.24
C ASP A 103 -4.10 6.21 -29.31
N ALA A 104 -4.68 5.22 -28.63
CA ALA A 104 -4.53 3.80 -28.96
C ALA A 104 -5.85 3.01 -28.85
N GLU A 105 -6.99 3.66 -29.12
CA GLU A 105 -8.31 2.99 -29.24
C GLU A 105 -8.68 2.61 -30.69
N ASP A 106 -7.71 2.55 -31.61
CA ASP A 106 -7.99 2.14 -32.98
C ASP A 106 -6.92 1.16 -33.47
N MET A 107 -7.01 -0.12 -33.06
CA MET A 107 -6.57 -1.30 -33.83
C MET A 107 -7.14 -2.61 -33.24
N ALA A 108 -8.30 -3.00 -33.79
CA ALA A 108 -8.81 -4.36 -34.02
C ALA A 108 -9.16 -5.29 -32.83
#